data_AF-A0A6N2MN65-F1
#
_entry.id   AF-A0A6N2MN65-F1
#
_cell.length_a   1.000
_cell.length_b   1.000
_cell.length_c   1.000
_cell.angle_alpha   90.00
_cell.angle_beta   90.00
_cell.angle_gamma   90.00
#
_symmetry.space_group_name_H-M   'P 1'
#
loop_
_entity.id
_entity.type
_entity.pdbx_description
1 polymer ?
#
loop_
_entity_poly.entity_id
_entity_poly.type
_entity_poly.pdbx_seq_one_letter_code
_entity_poly.pdbx_strand_id
1 'polypeptide(L)'
;MKIQPLCEHAYSLAQNLDPNSEGRGVLQFKTGLMSVIKQKLAKREGGTIDRSQDIARLQEFYKSYRESNNVDKLQEEEMQLRESGALTGNLGELERTTVKRKRVFATLKVLGSVLEQLTDELPEE
;
A
#
# COMPACT_ATOMS: atom_id res chain seq x y z
N MET A 1 -1.36 11.21 -7.83
CA MET A 1 -1.13 10.77 -6.44
C MET A 1 0.28 11.13 -6.01
N LYS A 2 0.46 11.82 -4.87
CA LYS A 2 1.80 12.09 -4.32
C LYS A 2 2.24 10.84 -3.55
N ILE A 3 3.26 10.12 -4.03
CA ILE A 3 3.74 8.85 -3.48
C ILE A 3 4.51 8.97 -2.14
N GLN A 4 4.61 10.18 -1.59
CA GLN A 4 5.51 10.47 -0.47
C GLN A 4 5.18 9.67 0.79
N PRO A 5 3.91 9.55 1.25
CA PRO A 5 3.61 8.75 2.44
C PRO A 5 3.93 7.27 2.26
N LEU A 6 3.78 6.74 1.04
CA LEU A 6 4.16 5.36 0.71
C LEU A 6 5.68 5.16 0.77
N CYS A 7 6.46 6.13 0.30
CA CYS A 7 7.92 6.08 0.37
C CYS A 7 8.43 6.17 1.82
N GLU A 8 7.82 7.03 2.64
CA GLU A 8 8.14 7.17 4.06
C GLU A 8 7.82 5.88 4.83
N HIS A 9 6.63 5.30 4.60
CA HIS A 9 6.24 4.01 5.16
C HIS A 9 7.19 2.87 4.73
N ALA A 10 7.51 2.78 3.43
CA ALA A 10 8.45 1.78 2.93
C ALA A 10 9.85 1.94 3.53
N TYR A 11 10.30 3.17 3.79
CA TYR A 11 11.57 3.44 4.45
C TYR A 11 11.55 2.94 5.90
N SER A 12 10.48 3.24 6.64
CA SER A 12 10.28 2.75 8.01
C SER A 12 10.31 1.22 8.09
N LEU A 13 9.57 0.53 7.20
CA LEU A 13 9.59 -0.93 7.11
C LEU A 13 11.00 -1.48 6.82
N ALA A 14 11.71 -0.89 5.85
CA ALA A 14 13.06 -1.31 5.50
C ALA A 14 14.06 -1.06 6.65
N GLN A 15 13.88 0.02 7.41
CA GLN A 15 14.69 0.32 8.58
C GLN A 15 14.45 -0.67 9.72
N ASN A 16 13.20 -1.08 9.96
CA ASN A 16 12.86 -2.09 10.96
C ASN A 16 13.36 -3.50 10.54
N LEU A 17 13.40 -3.77 9.24
CA LEU A 17 13.87 -5.04 8.71
C LEU A 17 15.39 -5.21 8.81
N ASP A 18 16.15 -4.16 8.53
CA ASP A 18 17.62 -4.16 8.63
C ASP A 18 18.10 -2.83 9.23
N PRO A 19 18.08 -2.71 10.57
CA PRO A 19 18.45 -1.48 11.25
C PRO A 19 19.91 -1.08 11.02
N ASN A 20 20.79 -2.08 11.02
CA ASN A 20 22.24 -1.93 10.87
C ASN A 20 22.67 -1.76 9.39
N SER A 21 21.79 -2.04 8.45
CA SER A 21 22.07 -1.99 7.00
C SER A 21 23.17 -2.96 6.59
N GLU A 22 23.21 -4.14 7.21
CA GLU A 22 24.22 -5.17 6.96
C GLU A 22 24.06 -5.77 5.55
N GLY A 23 22.83 -5.79 5.02
CA GLY A 23 22.53 -6.23 3.67
C GLY A 23 22.70 -5.12 2.63
N ARG A 24 23.57 -5.33 1.64
CA ARG A 24 23.78 -4.37 0.53
C ARG A 24 22.48 -4.02 -0.21
N GLY A 25 21.57 -4.98 -0.39
CA GLY A 25 20.29 -4.76 -1.06
C GLY A 25 19.36 -3.84 -0.29
N VAL A 26 19.17 -4.06 1.01
CA VAL A 26 18.30 -3.22 1.86
C VAL A 26 18.92 -1.84 2.03
N LEU A 27 20.24 -1.75 2.22
CA LEU A 27 20.95 -0.47 2.27
C LEU A 27 20.67 0.37 1.01
N GLN A 28 20.89 -0.20 -0.19
CA GLN A 28 20.63 0.51 -1.45
C GLN A 28 19.17 0.94 -1.60
N PHE A 29 18.23 0.08 -1.19
CA PHE A 29 16.81 0.41 -1.20
C PHE A 29 16.49 1.60 -0.27
N LYS A 30 16.97 1.58 0.98
CA LYS A 30 16.80 2.69 1.94
C LYS A 30 17.42 3.99 1.42
N THR A 31 18.62 3.92 0.84
CA THR A 31 19.28 5.08 0.24
C THR A 31 18.46 5.66 -0.92
N GLY A 32 17.91 4.81 -1.79
CA GLY A 32 17.05 5.23 -2.88
C GLY A 32 15.78 5.93 -2.40
N LEU A 33 15.09 5.34 -1.42
CA LEU A 33 13.91 5.95 -0.80
C LEU A 33 14.21 7.30 -0.15
N MET A 34 15.31 7.39 0.60
CA MET A 34 15.75 8.62 1.25
C MET A 34 15.98 9.73 0.23
N SER A 35 16.59 9.42 -0.93
CA SER A 35 16.78 10.38 -2.02
C SER A 35 15.45 10.90 -2.55
N VAL A 36 14.48 10.01 -2.81
CA VAL A 36 13.15 10.39 -3.30
C VAL A 36 12.42 11.28 -2.29
N ILE A 37 12.43 10.93 -1.01
CA ILE A 37 11.79 11.70 0.06
C ILE A 37 12.41 13.11 0.15
N LYS A 38 13.74 13.20 0.20
CA LYS A 38 14.45 14.49 0.24
C LYS A 38 14.14 15.37 -0.98
N GLN A 39 14.13 14.80 -2.18
CA GLN A 39 13.79 15.53 -3.40
C GLN A 39 12.34 16.04 -3.39
N LYS A 40 11.41 15.29 -2.79
CA LYS A 40 10.01 15.71 -2.66
C LYS A 40 9.85 16.84 -1.63
N LEU A 41 10.56 16.75 -0.50
CA LEU A 41 10.59 17.81 0.51
C LEU A 41 11.21 19.10 -0.04
N ALA A 42 12.33 19.03 -0.76
CA ALA A 42 13.00 20.20 -1.32
C ALA A 42 12.14 20.96 -2.36
N LYS A 43 11.22 20.28 -3.05
CA LYS A 43 10.28 20.89 -4.01
C LYS A 43 9.04 21.52 -3.36
N ARG A 44 8.82 21.29 -2.06
CA ARG A 44 7.77 21.95 -1.27
C ARG A 44 8.46 23.11 -0.53
N GLU A 45 8.26 24.33 -1.02
CA GLU A 45 8.96 25.56 -0.60
C GLU A 45 8.72 25.97 0.88
N GLY A 46 9.31 25.25 1.84
CA GLY A 46 9.51 25.72 3.23
C GLY A 46 8.27 25.92 4.11
N GLY A 47 7.05 25.76 3.58
CA GLY A 47 5.82 25.82 4.36
C GLY A 47 5.61 24.59 5.25
N THR A 48 4.92 24.77 6.37
CA THR A 48 4.50 23.70 7.29
C THR A 48 3.90 22.53 6.51
N ILE A 49 4.37 21.31 6.77
CA ILE A 49 3.95 20.11 6.03
C ILE A 49 2.50 19.79 6.42
N ASP A 50 1.54 20.32 5.68
CA ASP A 50 0.15 19.88 5.80
C ASP A 50 0.00 18.48 5.20
N ARG A 51 0.00 17.46 6.08
CA ARG A 51 -0.21 16.05 5.73
C ARG A 51 -1.68 15.76 5.40
N SER A 52 -2.62 16.64 5.76
CA SER A 52 -4.06 16.43 5.59
C SER A 52 -4.44 16.21 4.12
N GLN A 53 -3.82 16.96 3.20
CA GLN A 53 -4.05 16.76 1.77
C GLN A 53 -3.52 15.41 1.26
N ASP A 54 -2.39 14.95 1.78
CA ASP A 54 -1.81 13.68 1.36
C ASP A 54 -2.64 12.51 1.92
N ILE A 55 -3.17 12.63 3.14
CA ILE A 55 -4.14 11.69 3.76
C ILE A 55 -5.44 11.64 2.96
N ALA A 56 -6.06 12.78 2.68
CA ALA A 56 -7.34 12.83 1.95
C ALA A 56 -7.22 12.19 0.55
N ARG A 57 -6.12 12.46 -0.17
CA ARG A 57 -5.85 11.85 -1.47
C ARG A 57 -5.61 10.35 -1.38
N LEU A 58 -4.95 9.88 -0.32
CA LEU A 58 -4.71 8.45 -0.11
C LEU A 58 -6.02 7.72 0.26
N GLN A 59 -6.89 8.34 1.06
CA GLN A 59 -8.21 7.81 1.38
C GLN A 59 -9.11 7.73 0.14
N GLU A 60 -9.13 8.77 -0.69
CA GLU A 60 -9.85 8.77 -1.96
C GLU A 60 -9.33 7.69 -2.90
N PHE A 61 -8.00 7.56 -3.02
CA PHE A 61 -7.39 6.50 -3.82
C PHE A 61 -7.73 5.10 -3.30
N TYR A 62 -7.73 4.90 -1.98
CA TYR A 62 -8.11 3.62 -1.36
C TYR A 62 -9.55 3.23 -1.72
N LYS A 63 -10.50 4.18 -1.62
CA LYS A 63 -11.90 3.96 -2.02
C LYS A 63 -12.03 3.65 -3.51
N SER A 64 -11.46 4.51 -4.36
CA SER A 64 -11.50 4.34 -5.82
C SER A 64 -10.86 3.03 -6.28
N TYR A 65 -9.75 2.62 -5.65
CA TYR A 65 -9.09 1.35 -5.95
C TYR A 65 -9.95 0.15 -5.55
N ARG A 66 -10.69 0.22 -4.43
CA ARG A 66 -11.63 -0.82 -4.02
C ARG A 66 -12.77 -0.98 -5.01
N GLU A 67 -13.39 0.13 -5.40
CA GLU A 67 -14.49 0.17 -6.37
C GLU A 67 -14.04 -0.33 -7.75
N SER A 68 -12.94 0.20 -8.28
CA SER A 68 -12.44 -0.15 -9.61
C SER A 68 -12.01 -1.61 -9.73
N ASN A 69 -11.63 -2.25 -8.62
CA ASN A 69 -11.25 -3.66 -8.60
C ASN A 69 -12.40 -4.59 -8.16
N ASN A 70 -13.62 -4.06 -7.95
CA ASN A 70 -14.79 -4.82 -7.50
C ASN A 70 -14.48 -5.72 -6.29
N VAL A 71 -13.77 -5.19 -5.31
CA VAL A 71 -13.23 -5.98 -4.19
C VAL A 71 -14.34 -6.71 -3.43
N ASP A 72 -15.50 -6.07 -3.26
CA ASP A 72 -16.63 -6.69 -2.55
C ASP A 72 -17.15 -7.91 -3.32
N LYS A 73 -17.23 -7.83 -4.65
CA LYS A 73 -17.57 -8.96 -5.53
C LYS A 73 -16.49 -10.05 -5.49
N LEU A 74 -15.21 -9.68 -5.51
CA LEU A 74 -14.11 -10.65 -5.36
C LEU A 74 -14.20 -11.38 -4.01
N GLN A 75 -14.53 -10.68 -2.93
CA GLN A 75 -14.66 -11.27 -1.60
C GLN A 75 -15.82 -12.29 -1.54
N GLU A 76 -16.96 -11.96 -2.14
CA GLU A 76 -18.11 -12.87 -2.29
C GLU A 76 -17.78 -14.09 -3.14
N GLU A 77 -17.08 -13.91 -4.27
CA GLU A 77 -16.60 -15.01 -5.12
C GLU A 77 -15.62 -15.95 -4.37
N GLU A 78 -14.84 -15.47 -3.39
CA GLU A 78 -14.02 -16.38 -2.54
C GLU A 78 -14.88 -17.29 -1.69
N MET A 79 -15.88 -16.68 -1.06
CA MET A 79 -16.74 -17.34 -0.10
C MET A 79 -17.48 -18.46 -0.82
N GLN A 80 -18.03 -18.15 -1.99
CA GLN A 80 -18.67 -19.14 -2.86
C GLN A 80 -17.71 -20.21 -3.38
N LEU A 81 -16.47 -19.88 -3.78
CA LEU A 81 -15.48 -20.88 -4.20
C LEU A 81 -15.05 -21.81 -3.05
N ARG A 82 -14.93 -21.26 -1.85
CA ARG A 82 -14.59 -22.01 -0.63
C ARG A 82 -15.73 -22.92 -0.17
N GLU A 83 -16.97 -22.47 -0.34
CA GLU A 83 -18.19 -23.22 0.01
C GLU A 83 -18.56 -24.28 -1.04
N SER A 84 -18.37 -23.99 -2.32
CA SER A 84 -18.77 -24.90 -3.41
C SER A 84 -17.78 -26.04 -3.67
N GLY A 85 -16.54 -25.96 -3.18
CA GLY A 85 -15.50 -26.98 -3.40
C GLY A 85 -15.19 -27.27 -4.88
N ALA A 86 -15.80 -26.53 -5.81
CA ALA A 86 -15.84 -26.82 -7.22
C ALA A 86 -14.65 -26.15 -7.92
N LEU A 87 -13.50 -26.80 -7.82
CA LEU A 87 -12.34 -26.53 -8.66
C LEU A 87 -12.57 -27.10 -10.08
N THR A 88 -13.67 -26.73 -10.75
CA THR A 88 -14.04 -27.35 -12.02
C THR A 88 -13.80 -26.40 -13.19
N GLY A 89 -12.83 -26.74 -14.03
CA GLY A 89 -12.94 -26.54 -15.48
C GLY A 89 -11.94 -25.59 -16.15
N ASN A 90 -11.46 -24.52 -15.49
CA ASN A 90 -10.57 -23.56 -16.16
C ASN A 90 -9.39 -23.09 -15.29
N LEU A 91 -8.50 -24.02 -14.96
CA LEU A 91 -7.38 -23.81 -14.02
C LEU A 91 -6.51 -22.59 -14.35
N GLY A 92 -6.22 -22.33 -15.63
CA GLY A 92 -5.39 -21.20 -16.05
C GLY A 92 -6.09 -19.83 -15.93
N GLU A 93 -7.41 -19.77 -16.15
CA GLU A 93 -8.20 -18.55 -15.92
C GLU A 93 -8.42 -18.33 -14.41
N LEU A 94 -8.58 -19.42 -13.65
CA LEU A 94 -8.65 -19.40 -12.19
C LEU A 94 -7.34 -18.93 -11.56
N GLU A 95 -6.18 -19.38 -12.05
CA GLU A 95 -4.87 -18.92 -11.59
C GLU A 95 -4.67 -17.42 -11.84
N ARG A 96 -4.99 -16.94 -13.04
CA ARG A 96 -4.90 -15.50 -13.37
C ARG A 96 -5.81 -14.67 -12.48
N THR A 97 -7.04 -15.13 -12.26
CA THR A 97 -8.02 -14.47 -11.39
C THR A 97 -7.54 -14.47 -9.94
N THR A 98 -6.98 -15.58 -9.46
CA THR A 98 -6.41 -15.71 -8.11
C THR A 98 -5.18 -14.83 -7.92
N VAL A 99 -4.27 -14.73 -8.89
CA VAL A 99 -3.09 -13.87 -8.82
C VAL A 99 -3.49 -12.40 -8.85
N LYS A 100 -4.41 -12.00 -9.73
CA LYS A 100 -4.96 -10.64 -9.78
C LYS A 100 -5.59 -10.27 -8.45
N ARG A 101 -6.44 -11.15 -7.91
CA ARG A 101 -7.07 -11.02 -6.61
C ARG A 101 -6.04 -10.86 -5.48
N LYS A 102 -5.07 -11.77 -5.36
CA LYS A 102 -3.99 -11.70 -4.35
C LYS A 102 -3.25 -10.37 -4.42
N ARG A 103 -2.97 -9.87 -5.62
CA ARG A 103 -2.30 -8.57 -5.82
C ARG A 103 -3.19 -7.41 -5.36
N VAL A 104 -4.48 -7.42 -5.68
CA VAL A 104 -5.45 -6.39 -5.25
C VAL A 104 -5.52 -6.34 -3.73
N PHE A 105 -5.71 -7.48 -3.06
CA PHE A 105 -5.78 -7.53 -1.59
C PHE A 105 -4.45 -7.14 -0.92
N ALA A 106 -3.30 -7.59 -1.46
CA ALA A 106 -2.00 -7.18 -0.95
C ALA A 106 -1.82 -5.65 -1.06
N THR A 107 -2.25 -5.06 -2.17
CA THR A 107 -2.16 -3.61 -2.39
C THR A 107 -3.06 -2.85 -1.41
N LEU A 108 -4.31 -3.29 -1.23
CA LEU A 108 -5.24 -2.71 -0.25
C LEU A 108 -4.71 -2.81 1.18
N LYS A 109 -4.08 -3.93 1.54
CA LYS A 109 -3.47 -4.11 2.85
C LYS A 109 -2.37 -3.08 3.12
N VAL A 110 -1.49 -2.84 2.14
CA VAL A 110 -0.44 -1.81 2.27
C VAL A 110 -1.05 -0.41 2.35
N LEU A 111 -2.02 -0.09 1.50
CA LEU A 111 -2.69 1.21 1.52
C LEU A 111 -3.40 1.46 2.86
N GLY A 112 -4.08 0.45 3.41
CA GLY A 112 -4.73 0.51 4.72
C GLY A 112 -3.73 0.75 5.85
N SER A 113 -2.63 -0.01 5.88
CA SER A 113 -1.59 0.17 6.91
C SER A 113 -0.94 1.56 6.87
N VAL A 114 -0.74 2.12 5.68
CA VAL A 114 -0.22 3.49 5.54
C VAL A 114 -1.24 4.51 6.05
N LEU A 115 -2.54 4.31 5.75
CA LEU A 115 -3.60 5.18 6.24
C LEU A 115 -3.70 5.15 7.77
N GLU A 116 -3.70 3.96 8.38
CA GLU A 116 -3.71 3.78 9.84
C GLU A 116 -2.56 4.54 10.50
N GLN A 117 -1.33 4.39 10.01
CA GLN A 117 -0.17 5.09 10.56
C GLN A 117 -0.27 6.63 10.45
N LEU A 118 -0.89 7.14 9.38
CA LEU A 118 -1.05 8.58 9.19
C LEU A 118 -2.21 9.16 10.00
N THR A 119 -3.20 8.33 10.36
CA THR A 119 -4.36 8.77 11.18
C THR A 119 -4.10 8.61 12.67
N ASP A 120 -3.32 7.62 13.10
CA ASP A 120 -2.90 7.42 14.50
C ASP A 120 -1.91 8.51 14.98
N GLU A 121 -1.30 9.26 14.05
CA GLU A 121 -0.50 10.45 14.36
C GLU A 121 -1.34 11.68 14.77
N LEU A 122 -2.68 11.60 14.76
CA LEU A 122 -3.54 12.62 15.35
C LEU A 122 -3.83 12.22 16.81
N PRO A 123 -3.36 12.97 17.82
CA PRO A 123 -3.85 12.77 19.17
C PRO A 123 -5.35 13.09 19.18
N GLU A 124 -6.17 12.11 19.56
CA GLU A 124 -7.52 12.40 20.05
C GLU A 124 -7.35 13.28 21.29
N GLU A 125 -7.75 14.56 21.18
CA GLU A 125 -7.91 15.49 22.31
C GLU A 125 -9.03 15.03 23.26
#